data_AF-A0A5R9FPY8-F1
#
_entry.id   AF-A0A5R9FPY8-F1
#
_cell.length_a   1.000
_cell.length_b   1.000
_cell.length_c   1.000
_cell.angle_alpha   90.00
_cell.angle_beta   90.00
_cell.angle_gamma   90.00
#
_symmetry.space_group_name_H-M   'P 1'
#
loop_
_entity.id
_entity.type
_entity.pdbx_description
1 polymer ?
#
loop_
_entity_poly.entity_id
_entity_poly.type
_entity_poly.pdbx_seq_one_letter_code
_entity_poly.pdbx_strand_id
1 'polypeptide(L)' 'MARPQMLKLPEVLTEIGMSRAAFYRMRARGQAPRLVKLPNGHLRVRRNDLDDWLSNLDSPAY' A
#
# COMPACT_ATOMS: atom_id res chain seq x y z
N MET A 1 -17.72 13.92 8.55
CA MET A 1 -16.31 13.54 8.34
C MET A 1 -16.28 12.09 7.88
N ALA A 2 -15.76 11.81 6.69
CA ALA A 2 -15.69 10.44 6.17
C ALA A 2 -14.75 9.60 7.04
N ARG A 3 -15.15 8.36 7.37
CA ARG A 3 -14.28 7.43 8.10
C ARG A 3 -13.04 7.14 7.25
N PRO A 4 -11.83 7.07 7.85
CA PRO A 4 -10.62 6.75 7.11
C PRO A 4 -10.79 5.40 6.41
N GLN A 5 -10.72 5.40 5.08
CA GLN A 5 -10.91 4.20 4.26
C GLN A 5 -9.70 3.27 4.44
N MET A 6 -9.97 2.03 4.83
CA MET A 6 -8.96 0.97 4.93
C MET A 6 -9.13 0.00 3.77
N LEU A 7 -8.14 -0.04 2.89
CA LEU A 7 -8.06 -0.93 1.74
C LEU A 7 -7.52 -2.29 2.16
N LYS A 8 -8.07 -3.35 1.58
CA LYS A 8 -7.54 -4.71 1.62
C LYS A 8 -6.32 -4.77 0.70
N LEU A 9 -5.39 -5.67 1.01
CA LEU A 9 -4.21 -5.88 0.15
C LEU A 9 -4.57 -6.12 -1.34
N PRO A 10 -5.59 -6.93 -1.70
CA PRO A 10 -5.96 -7.08 -3.12
C PRO A 10 -6.42 -5.78 -3.78
N GLU A 11 -7.15 -4.92 -3.07
CA GLU A 11 -7.60 -3.62 -3.60
C GLU A 11 -6.40 -2.73 -3.90
N VAL A 12 -5.44 -2.66 -2.97
CA VAL A 12 -4.18 -1.93 -3.18
C VAL A 12 -3.42 -2.45 -4.41
N LEU A 13 -3.29 -3.78 -4.53
CA LEU A 13 -2.58 -4.42 -5.66
C LEU A 13 -3.25 -4.13 -7.00
N THR A 14 -4.58 -4.14 -7.04
CA THR A 14 -5.36 -3.77 -8.23
C THR A 14 -5.12 -2.31 -8.62
N GLU A 15 -5.12 -1.40 -7.65
CA GLU A 15 -4.94 0.03 -7.92
C GLU A 15 -3.54 0.36 -8.44
N ILE A 16 -2.49 -0.24 -7.87
CA ILE A 16 -1.10 -0.01 -8.32
C ILE A 16 -0.71 -0.91 -9.51
N GLY A 17 -1.63 -1.76 -10.01
CA GLY A 17 -1.37 -2.68 -11.12
C GLY A 17 -0.26 -3.70 -10.87
N MET A 18 -0.03 -4.10 -9.61
CA MET A 18 1.13 -4.91 -9.23
C MET A 18 0.74 -6.30 -8.73
N SER A 19 1.53 -7.30 -9.11
CA SER A 19 1.35 -8.65 -8.54
C SER A 19 1.73 -8.70 -7.07
N ARG A 20 1.06 -9.58 -6.30
CA ARG A 20 1.36 -9.80 -4.88
C ARG A 20 2.84 -10.10 -4.62
N ALA A 21 3.47 -10.89 -5.49
CA ALA A 21 4.88 -11.25 -5.37
C ALA A 21 5.81 -10.03 -5.54
N ALA A 22 5.53 -9.17 -6.53
CA ALA A 22 6.28 -7.93 -6.72
C ALA A 22 6.13 -6.99 -5.51
N PHE A 23 4.92 -6.87 -4.97
CA PHE A 23 4.66 -6.09 -3.76
C PHE A 23 5.47 -6.58 -2.57
N TYR A 24 5.54 -7.90 -2.33
CA TYR A 24 6.34 -8.42 -1.22
C TYR A 24 7.85 -8.24 -1.43
N ARG A 25 8.37 -8.30 -2.66
CA ARG A 25 9.77 -7.96 -2.94
C ARG A 25 10.07 -6.51 -2.61
N MET A 26 9.19 -5.60 -3.04
CA MET A 26 9.30 -4.17 -2.75
C MET A 26 9.20 -3.89 -1.24
N ARG A 27 8.28 -4.57 -0.55
CA ARG A 27 8.16 -4.53 0.91
C ARG A 27 9.43 -5.01 1.62
N ALA A 28 10.06 -6.09 1.14
CA ALA A 28 11.31 -6.58 1.71
C ALA A 28 12.46 -5.56 1.57
N ARG A 29 12.38 -4.67 0.58
CA ARG A 29 13.30 -3.54 0.38
C ARG A 29 12.91 -2.28 1.17
N GLY A 30 11.83 -2.32 1.95
CA GLY A 30 11.32 -1.15 2.68
C GLY A 30 10.58 -0.14 1.82
N GLN A 31 10.24 -0.48 0.57
CA GLN A 31 9.65 0.42 -0.42
C GLN A 31 8.12 0.28 -0.53
N ALA A 32 7.44 -0.25 0.49
CA ALA A 32 5.99 -0.46 0.49
C ALA A 32 5.26 0.55 1.38
N PRO A 33 3.98 0.85 1.09
CA PRO A 33 3.16 1.70 1.95
C PRO A 33 2.99 1.08 3.34
N ARG A 34 2.59 1.91 4.31
CA ARG A 34 2.37 1.48 5.69
C ARG A 34 1.24 0.44 5.76
N LEU A 35 1.59 -0.74 6.26
CA LEU A 35 0.64 -1.84 6.46
C LEU A 35 0.16 -1.86 7.92
N VAL A 36 -1.15 -1.99 8.09
CA VAL A 36 -1.81 -2.23 9.37
C VAL A 36 -2.17 -3.71 9.47
N LYS A 37 -1.56 -4.41 10.42
CA LYS A 37 -1.91 -5.80 10.74
C LYS A 37 -3.10 -5.79 11.69
N LEU A 38 -4.20 -6.43 11.28
CA LEU A 38 -5.38 -6.62 12.11
C LEU A 38 -5.19 -7.79 13.10
N PRO A 39 -5.97 -7.85 14.20
CA PRO A 39 -5.92 -8.96 15.15
C PRO A 39 -6.20 -10.34 14.51
N ASN A 40 -6.98 -10.37 13.43
CA ASN A 40 -7.25 -11.58 12.64
C ASN A 40 -6.12 -11.97 11.66
N GLY A 41 -4.98 -11.28 11.70
CA GLY A 41 -3.83 -11.54 10.84
C GLY A 41 -3.92 -10.96 9.43
N HIS A 42 -5.06 -10.38 9.03
CA HIS A 42 -5.18 -9.72 7.73
C HIS A 42 -4.44 -8.38 7.70
N LEU A 43 -3.93 -8.04 6.53
CA LEU A 43 -3.29 -6.74 6.27
C LEU A 43 -4.32 -5.76 5.71
N ARG A 44 -4.19 -4.51 6.14
CA ARG A 44 -4.90 -3.34 5.61
C ARG A 44 -3.91 -2.23 5.31
N VAL A 45 -4.28 -1.36 4.39
CA VAL A 45 -3.56 -0.12 4.09
C VAL A 45 -4.57 1.01 4.21
N ARG A 46 -4.22 2.12 4.88
CA ARG A 46 -5.10 3.28 4.86
C ARG A 46 -4.95 3.98 3.51
N ARG A 47 -6.05 4.45 2.93
CA ARG A 47 -6.04 5.20 1.66
C ARG A 47 -4.99 6.32 1.70
N ASN A 48 -4.95 7.11 2.77
CA ASN A 48 -3.96 8.17 2.94
C ASN A 48 -2.51 7.66 2.91
N ASP A 49 -2.19 6.55 3.57
CA ASP A 49 -0.83 6.01 3.56
C ASP A 49 -0.42 5.49 2.16
N LEU A 50 -1.39 5.04 1.36
CA LEU A 50 -1.15 4.63 -0.02
C LEU A 50 -0.92 5.85 -0.92
N ASP A 51 -1.76 6.87 -0.80
CA ASP A 51 -1.66 8.10 -1.57
C ASP A 51 -0.36 8.85 -1.24
N ASP A 52 -0.02 8.98 0.05
CA ASP A 52 1.25 9.57 0.50
C ASP A 52 2.44 8.81 -0.10
N TRP A 53 2.37 7.47 -0.11
CA TRP A 53 3.43 6.65 -0.71
C TRP A 53 3.54 6.83 -2.23
N LEU A 54 2.42 6.90 -2.96
CA LEU A 54 2.41 7.17 -4.40
C LEU A 54 2.98 8.56 -4.71
N SER A 55 2.62 9.58 -3.93
CA SER A 55 3.18 10.93 -4.08
C SER A 55 4.69 10.98 -3.82
N ASN A 56 5.22 10.13 -2.94
CA ASN A 56 6.66 10.02 -2.71
C ASN A 56 7.40 9.26 -3.83
N LEU A 57 6.70 8.40 -4.59
CA LEU A 57 7.26 7.72 -5.77
C LEU A 57 7.32 8.61 -7.00
N ASP A 58 6.48 9.65 -7.09
CA ASP A 58 6.40 10.57 -8.22
C ASP A 58 7.58 11.55 -8.31
N SER A 59 8.67 11.28 -7.57
CA SER A 59 9.95 11.93 -7.84
C SER A 59 10.49 11.35 -9.16
N PRO A 60 10.55 12.14 -10.25
CA PRO A 60 10.95 11.62 -11.55
C PRO A 60 12.36 11.04 -11.46
N ALA A 61 12.48 9.74 -11.71
CA ALA A 61 13.75 9.14 -12.06
C ALA A 61 14.08 9.60 -13.48
N TYR A 62 14.64 10.81 -13.59
CA TYR A 62 15.24 11.28 -14.84
C TYR A 62 16.57 10.55 -15.08
#